data_AF-A0A4Q6EM60-F1
#
_entry.id   AF-A0A4Q6EM60-F1
#
_cell.length_a   1.000
_cell.length_b   1.000
_cell.length_c   1.000
_cell.angle_alpha   90.00
_cell.angle_beta   90.00
_cell.angle_gamma   90.00
#
_symmetry.space_group_name_H-M   'P 1'
#
loop_
_entity.id
_entity.type
_entity.pdbx_description
1 polymer ?
#
loop_
_entity_poly.entity_id
_entity_poly.type
_entity_poly.pdbx_seq_one_letter_code
_entity_poly.pdbx_strand_id
1 'polypeptide(L)'
;MPAPTLVNALLYGRTEGLSPEVLFLFARTGLIHLFSASGFHMSVAILLARGAGRILAPLISHPRGPPAISFGLSLFMMIFFGAVTEWSSPMVRAFSFAAILSLAALLEVKPTAAWVFALSLIAAAAFGRGSWLSYALSACGMAGLLLVRPKNLLTLALAPWATSLPLCTWYFQLFSGAAPLWNLTIGALIGITVLPLAILHLLLASIGFDEPWALPLAERLMAGFVRLLERGDAIVGLSFW
;
A
#
# COMPACT_ATOMS: atom_id res chain seq x y z
N MET A 1 23.85 -0.19 -2.28
CA MET A 1 23.07 0.61 -1.31
C MET A 1 22.60 -0.31 -0.19
N PRO A 2 22.54 0.13 1.07
CA PRO A 2 22.00 -0.71 2.13
C PRO A 2 20.50 -0.90 1.87
N ALA A 3 20.11 -2.11 1.49
CA ALA A 3 18.72 -2.56 1.49
C ALA A 3 17.90 -2.20 2.75
N PRO A 4 18.50 -2.05 3.95
CA PRO A 4 17.77 -1.55 5.13
C PRO A 4 17.00 -0.24 4.91
N THR A 5 17.56 0.73 4.17
CA THR A 5 16.90 2.03 3.99
C THR A 5 15.70 1.95 3.05
N LEU A 6 15.71 1.02 2.09
CA LEU A 6 14.60 0.79 1.16
C LEU A 6 13.44 0.04 1.81
N VAL A 7 13.73 -0.97 2.64
CA VAL A 7 12.69 -1.69 3.39
C VAL A 7 12.07 -0.77 4.45
N ASN A 8 12.86 0.10 5.07
CA ASN A 8 12.34 1.13 5.96
C ASN A 8 11.47 2.16 5.21
N ALA A 9 11.89 2.61 4.03
CA ALA A 9 11.08 3.49 3.21
C ALA A 9 9.75 2.84 2.79
N LEU A 10 9.75 1.55 2.48
CA LEU A 10 8.56 0.75 2.22
C LEU A 10 7.64 0.69 3.45
N LEU A 11 8.18 0.38 4.63
CA LEU A 11 7.39 0.23 5.87
C LEU A 11 6.82 1.54 6.42
N TYR A 12 7.68 2.55 6.51
CA TYR A 12 7.40 3.78 7.26
C TYR A 12 6.93 4.92 6.36
N GLY A 13 7.08 4.77 5.05
CA GLY A 13 6.86 5.83 4.08
C GLY A 13 7.88 6.97 4.18
N ARG A 14 9.02 6.74 4.84
CA ARG A 14 10.09 7.72 5.04
C ARG A 14 11.14 7.54 3.96
N THR A 15 11.19 8.48 3.02
CA THR A 15 12.20 8.48 1.95
C THR A 15 13.52 9.14 2.35
N GLU A 16 13.63 9.59 3.61
CA GLU A 16 14.84 10.16 4.20
C GLU A 16 15.98 9.13 4.12
N GLY A 17 17.12 9.53 3.53
CA GLY A 17 18.26 8.65 3.34
C GLY A 17 18.22 7.80 2.07
N LEU A 18 17.18 7.89 1.24
CA LEU A 18 17.22 7.38 -0.14
C LEU A 18 17.93 8.37 -1.05
N SER A 19 18.78 7.85 -1.95
CA SER A 19 19.46 8.70 -2.92
C SER A 19 18.46 9.24 -3.97
N PRO A 20 18.69 10.43 -4.54
CA PRO A 20 17.84 10.98 -5.60
C PRO A 20 17.66 10.03 -6.78
N GLU A 21 18.70 9.26 -7.12
CA GLU A 21 18.69 8.31 -8.23
C GLU A 21 17.71 7.16 -7.98
N VAL A 22 17.62 6.67 -6.74
CA VAL A 22 16.64 5.64 -6.36
C VAL A 22 15.23 6.18 -6.41
N LEU A 23 15.01 7.36 -5.81
CA LEU A 23 13.70 8.01 -5.86
C LEU A 23 13.25 8.24 -7.30
N PHE A 24 14.18 8.67 -8.15
CA PHE A 24 13.94 8.87 -9.56
C PHE A 24 13.63 7.56 -10.31
N LEU A 25 14.37 6.48 -10.05
CA LEU A 25 14.09 5.16 -10.63
C LEU A 25 12.69 4.68 -10.27
N PHE A 26 12.30 4.77 -9.00
CA PHE A 26 10.96 4.39 -8.56
C PHE A 26 9.88 5.33 -9.10
N ALA A 27 10.16 6.63 -9.26
CA ALA A 27 9.24 7.57 -9.89
C ALA A 27 9.03 7.26 -11.38
N ARG A 28 10.12 7.05 -12.13
CA ARG A 28 10.09 6.72 -13.57
C ARG A 28 9.37 5.41 -13.84
N THR A 29 9.53 4.41 -12.98
CA THR A 29 8.85 3.11 -13.11
C THR A 29 7.43 3.12 -12.56
N GLY A 30 6.96 4.26 -12.02
CA GLY A 30 5.65 4.40 -11.43
C GLY A 30 5.47 3.65 -10.12
N LEU A 31 6.56 3.21 -9.48
CA LEU A 31 6.59 2.45 -8.23
C LEU A 31 6.88 3.33 -6.98
N ILE A 32 7.07 4.64 -7.14
CA ILE A 32 7.34 5.57 -6.02
C ILE A 32 6.28 5.52 -4.92
N HIS A 33 5.04 5.22 -5.28
CA HIS A 33 3.93 5.07 -4.33
C HIS A 33 4.08 3.84 -3.42
N LEU A 34 4.99 2.89 -3.70
CA LEU A 34 5.34 1.82 -2.77
C LEU A 34 5.97 2.38 -1.50
N PHE A 35 6.75 3.46 -1.59
CA PHE A 35 7.29 4.17 -0.42
C PHE A 35 6.28 5.11 0.22
N SER A 36 5.00 4.98 -0.12
CA SER A 36 3.92 5.64 0.58
C SER A 36 3.11 4.56 1.26
N ALA A 37 3.11 4.56 2.60
CA ALA A 37 2.27 3.64 3.36
C ALA A 37 0.80 3.83 2.93
N SER A 38 0.32 2.86 2.17
CA SER A 38 -0.87 2.99 1.33
C SER A 38 -1.94 1.96 1.69
N GLY A 39 -3.10 2.05 1.04
CA GLY A 39 -4.14 1.01 1.12
C GLY A 39 -3.64 -0.40 0.77
N PHE A 40 -2.53 -0.51 0.03
CA PHE A 40 -1.87 -1.78 -0.24
C PHE A 40 -1.23 -2.39 1.02
N HIS A 41 -0.51 -1.58 1.80
CA HIS A 41 0.06 -1.98 3.10
C HIS A 41 -1.03 -2.43 4.06
N MET A 42 -2.14 -1.67 4.08
CA MET A 42 -3.31 -2.00 4.88
C MET A 42 -4.00 -3.28 4.43
N SER A 43 -4.07 -3.53 3.13
CA SER A 43 -4.65 -4.77 2.61
C SER A 43 -3.82 -5.98 3.02
N VAL A 44 -2.49 -5.88 2.95
CA VAL A 44 -1.58 -6.95 3.41
C VAL A 44 -1.70 -7.15 4.92
N ALA A 45 -1.70 -6.09 5.72
CA ALA A 45 -1.86 -6.18 7.17
C ALA A 45 -3.20 -6.81 7.58
N ILE A 46 -4.30 -6.46 6.90
CA ILE A 46 -5.63 -7.06 7.12
C ILE A 46 -5.64 -8.54 6.70
N LEU A 47 -4.98 -8.91 5.61
CA LEU A 47 -4.86 -10.30 5.18
C LEU A 47 -4.07 -11.14 6.19
N LEU A 48 -2.97 -10.60 6.72
CA LEU A 48 -2.20 -11.23 7.79
C LEU A 48 -3.05 -11.39 9.07
N ALA A 49 -3.77 -10.34 9.48
CA ALA A 49 -4.68 -10.39 10.63
C ALA A 49 -5.80 -11.44 10.46
N ARG A 50 -6.37 -11.57 9.25
CA ARG A 50 -7.35 -12.61 8.92
C ARG A 50 -6.75 -14.00 8.92
N GLY A 51 -5.54 -14.16 8.37
CA GLY A 51 -4.79 -15.41 8.40
C GLY A 51 -4.53 -15.87 9.83
N ALA A 52 -4.01 -14.97 10.67
CA ALA A 52 -3.79 -15.21 12.09
C ALA A 52 -5.09 -15.58 12.81
N GLY A 53 -6.19 -14.86 12.56
CA GLY A 53 -7.50 -15.17 13.13
C GLY A 53 -8.01 -16.56 12.76
N ARG A 54 -7.73 -17.05 11.55
CA ARG A 54 -8.06 -18.44 11.13
C ARG A 54 -7.19 -19.48 11.80
N ILE A 55 -5.89 -19.19 11.98
CA ILE A 55 -4.96 -20.09 12.67
C ILE A 55 -5.30 -20.20 14.17
N LEU A 56 -5.73 -19.09 14.78
CA LEU A 56 -6.13 -19.04 16.20
C LEU A 56 -7.57 -19.52 16.45
N ALA A 57 -8.39 -19.64 15.40
CA ALA A 57 -9.79 -20.06 15.50
C ALA A 57 -10.01 -21.40 16.24
N PRO A 58 -9.18 -22.45 16.07
CA PRO A 58 -9.35 -23.73 16.76
C PRO A 58 -9.14 -23.65 18.28
N LEU A 59 -8.46 -22.60 18.76
CA LEU A 59 -8.16 -22.41 20.19
C LEU A 59 -9.32 -21.72 20.94
N ILE A 60 -10.40 -21.35 20.24
CA ILE A 60 -11.44 -20.49 20.78
C ILE A 60 -12.81 -21.13 20.54
N SER A 61 -13.41 -21.59 21.62
CA SER A 61 -14.68 -22.34 21.60
C SER A 61 -15.90 -21.49 21.24
N HIS A 62 -15.75 -20.17 21.13
CA HIS A 62 -16.87 -19.26 20.87
C HIS A 62 -17.10 -19.04 19.37
N PRO A 63 -18.31 -19.25 18.83
CA PRO A 63 -18.60 -19.17 17.40
C PRO A 63 -18.40 -17.77 16.78
N ARG A 64 -18.40 -16.71 17.59
CA ARG A 64 -18.05 -15.34 17.16
C ARG A 64 -16.58 -14.94 17.42
N GLY A 65 -15.78 -15.84 18.02
CA GLY A 65 -14.39 -15.56 18.39
C GLY A 65 -13.48 -15.25 17.20
N PRO A 66 -13.45 -16.09 16.13
CA PRO A 66 -12.54 -15.87 15.01
C PRO A 66 -12.82 -14.57 14.22
N PRO A 67 -14.08 -14.20 13.90
CA PRO A 67 -14.38 -12.90 13.30
C PRO A 67 -14.04 -11.72 14.20
N ALA A 68 -14.32 -11.81 15.51
CA ALA A 68 -14.03 -10.74 16.47
C ALA A 68 -12.52 -10.51 16.62
N ILE A 69 -11.73 -11.58 16.62
CA ILE A 69 -10.25 -11.50 16.66
C ILE A 69 -9.69 -10.96 15.37
N SER A 70 -10.20 -11.43 14.22
CA SER A 70 -9.77 -10.87 12.95
C SER A 70 -10.08 -9.38 12.85
N PHE A 71 -11.25 -8.93 13.34
CA PHE A 71 -11.61 -7.52 13.43
C PHE A 71 -10.68 -6.75 14.39
N GLY A 72 -10.49 -7.26 15.61
CA GLY A 72 -9.61 -6.65 16.61
C GLY A 72 -8.15 -6.55 16.15
N LEU A 73 -7.60 -7.62 15.56
CA LEU A 73 -6.27 -7.63 14.96
C LEU A 73 -6.18 -6.66 13.78
N SER A 74 -7.20 -6.60 12.93
CA SER A 74 -7.23 -5.65 11.81
C SER A 74 -7.22 -4.21 12.34
N LEU A 75 -8.03 -3.90 13.35
CA LEU A 75 -8.08 -2.57 13.96
C LEU A 75 -6.77 -2.21 14.65
N PHE A 76 -6.18 -3.15 15.40
CA PHE A 76 -4.87 -2.99 16.02
C PHE A 76 -3.79 -2.71 14.96
N MET A 77 -3.72 -3.50 13.88
CA MET A 77 -2.81 -3.28 12.76
C MET A 77 -3.02 -1.91 12.12
N MET A 78 -4.27 -1.51 11.91
CA MET A 78 -4.64 -0.21 11.36
C MET A 78 -4.16 0.96 12.22
N ILE A 79 -4.34 0.89 13.53
CA ILE A 79 -3.91 1.92 14.47
C ILE A 79 -2.38 1.93 14.59
N PHE A 80 -1.76 0.75 14.68
CA PHE A 80 -0.32 0.60 14.77
C PHE A 80 0.38 1.20 13.55
N PHE A 81 -0.02 0.81 12.33
CA PHE A 81 0.52 1.39 11.10
C PHE A 81 0.19 2.88 10.97
N GLY A 82 -0.99 3.32 11.40
CA GLY A 82 -1.34 4.74 11.49
C GLY A 82 -0.34 5.53 12.33
N ALA A 83 -0.03 5.05 13.53
CA ALA A 83 0.94 5.69 14.43
C ALA A 83 2.36 5.68 13.84
N VAL A 84 2.80 4.52 13.34
CA VAL A 84 4.14 4.31 12.77
C VAL A 84 4.40 5.18 11.52
N THR A 85 3.35 5.45 10.74
CA THR A 85 3.41 6.25 9.49
C THR A 85 2.93 7.69 9.70
N GLU A 86 2.81 8.12 10.95
CA GLU A 86 2.39 9.47 11.36
C GLU A 86 1.07 9.94 10.72
N TRP A 87 0.17 8.99 10.48
CA TRP A 87 -1.14 9.23 9.86
C TRP A 87 -1.04 10.00 8.54
N SER A 88 -0.15 9.55 7.66
CA SER A 88 -0.04 10.07 6.29
C SER A 88 -1.41 10.10 5.58
N SER A 89 -1.62 11.08 4.70
CA SER A 89 -2.89 11.23 3.97
C SER A 89 -3.40 9.93 3.29
N PRO A 90 -2.54 9.11 2.64
CA PRO A 90 -2.95 7.81 2.09
C PRO A 90 -3.38 6.79 3.14
N MET A 91 -2.73 6.78 4.31
CA MET A 91 -3.07 5.93 5.44
C MET A 91 -4.45 6.29 5.99
N VAL A 92 -4.73 7.58 6.19
CA VAL A 92 -6.05 8.06 6.66
C VAL A 92 -7.15 7.64 5.69
N ARG A 93 -6.94 7.76 4.37
CA ARG A 93 -7.90 7.26 3.37
C ARG A 93 -8.16 5.77 3.48
N ALA A 94 -7.11 4.97 3.56
CA ALA A 94 -7.22 3.52 3.68
C ALA A 94 -7.95 3.12 4.97
N PHE A 95 -7.63 3.78 6.07
CA PHE A 95 -8.29 3.61 7.36
C PHE A 95 -9.78 3.93 7.26
N SER A 96 -10.14 5.10 6.73
CA SER A 96 -11.54 5.52 6.59
C SER A 96 -12.32 4.57 5.69
N PHE A 97 -11.76 4.13 4.58
CA PHE A 97 -12.41 3.18 3.67
C PHE A 97 -12.70 1.85 4.38
N ALA A 98 -11.71 1.28 5.07
CA ALA A 98 -11.87 0.03 5.82
C ALA A 98 -12.85 0.17 7.00
N ALA A 99 -12.81 1.30 7.72
CA ALA A 99 -13.72 1.58 8.82
C ALA A 99 -15.18 1.74 8.34
N ILE A 100 -15.42 2.50 7.27
CA ILE A 100 -16.76 2.69 6.68
C ILE A 100 -17.31 1.36 6.19
N LEU A 101 -16.51 0.55 5.49
CA LEU A 101 -16.95 -0.78 5.03
C LEU A 101 -17.26 -1.72 6.19
N SER A 102 -16.43 -1.71 7.24
CA SER A 102 -16.64 -2.55 8.42
C SER A 102 -17.90 -2.14 9.19
N LEU A 103 -18.13 -0.83 9.34
CA LEU A 103 -19.33 -0.29 9.97
C LEU A 103 -20.58 -0.58 9.12
N ALA A 104 -20.51 -0.41 7.81
CA ALA A 104 -21.62 -0.73 6.92
C ALA A 104 -22.00 -2.20 6.97
N ALA A 105 -21.01 -3.10 7.04
CA ALA A 105 -21.25 -4.53 7.23
C ALA A 105 -21.93 -4.81 8.59
N LEU A 106 -21.52 -4.14 9.66
CA LEU A 106 -22.15 -4.26 10.98
C LEU A 106 -23.60 -3.76 10.99
N LEU A 107 -23.89 -2.69 10.26
CA LEU A 107 -25.22 -2.10 10.14
C LEU A 107 -26.07 -2.75 9.03
N GLU A 108 -25.57 -3.81 8.39
CA GLU A 108 -26.21 -4.49 7.25
C GLU A 108 -26.57 -3.55 6.07
N VAL A 109 -25.87 -2.42 5.97
CA VAL A 109 -26.00 -1.47 4.87
C VAL A 109 -25.15 -1.94 3.71
N LYS A 110 -25.67 -1.83 2.49
CA LYS A 110 -24.93 -2.06 1.23
C LYS A 110 -24.49 -0.72 0.64
N PRO A 111 -23.37 -0.13 1.10
CA PRO A 111 -22.93 1.16 0.60
C PRO A 111 -22.49 1.01 -0.86
N THR A 112 -22.84 1.98 -1.68
CA THR A 112 -22.29 2.04 -3.03
C THR A 112 -20.81 2.44 -2.96
N ALA A 113 -20.00 1.96 -3.91
CA ALA A 113 -18.58 2.30 -3.94
C ALA A 113 -18.33 3.82 -4.04
N ALA A 114 -19.26 4.56 -4.67
CA ALA A 114 -19.22 6.02 -4.73
C ALA A 114 -19.37 6.68 -3.36
N TRP A 115 -20.24 6.18 -2.49
CA TRP A 115 -20.43 6.70 -1.14
C TRP A 115 -19.19 6.46 -0.27
N VAL A 116 -18.65 5.24 -0.30
CA VAL A 116 -17.45 4.90 0.47
C VAL A 116 -16.26 5.77 0.01
N PHE A 117 -16.15 6.02 -1.29
CA PHE A 117 -15.14 6.92 -1.85
C PHE A 117 -15.33 8.38 -1.42
N ALA A 118 -16.53 8.93 -1.52
CA ALA A 118 -16.80 10.31 -1.14
C ALA A 118 -16.52 10.54 0.36
N LEU A 119 -16.98 9.62 1.21
CA LEU A 119 -16.76 9.70 2.66
C LEU A 119 -15.28 9.51 3.03
N SER A 120 -14.55 8.61 2.36
CA SER A 120 -13.12 8.43 2.63
C SER A 120 -12.29 9.63 2.20
N LEU A 121 -12.67 10.31 1.11
CA LEU A 121 -12.09 11.58 0.69
C LEU A 121 -12.37 12.70 1.70
N ILE A 122 -13.61 12.84 2.17
CA ILE A 122 -13.95 13.83 3.21
C ILE A 122 -13.14 13.58 4.48
N ALA A 123 -13.05 12.33 4.94
CA ALA A 123 -12.26 11.98 6.11
C ALA A 123 -10.77 12.31 5.91
N ALA A 124 -10.23 12.07 4.72
CA ALA A 124 -8.84 12.43 4.42
C ALA A 124 -8.61 13.94 4.30
N ALA A 125 -9.60 14.71 3.86
CA ALA A 125 -9.52 16.16 3.87
C ALA A 125 -9.61 16.73 5.30
N ALA A 126 -10.42 16.11 6.16
CA ALA A 126 -10.61 16.53 7.55
C ALA A 126 -9.45 16.13 8.48
N PHE A 127 -8.90 14.93 8.29
CA PHE A 127 -7.94 14.31 9.22
C PHE A 127 -6.58 13.98 8.59
N GLY A 128 -6.47 13.98 7.27
CA GLY A 128 -5.25 13.60 6.57
C GLY A 128 -4.18 14.68 6.60
N ARG A 129 -2.94 14.29 6.88
CA ARG A 129 -1.75 15.15 6.74
C ARG A 129 -1.13 14.94 5.38
N GLY A 130 -1.06 15.97 4.54
CA GLY A 130 -0.43 15.89 3.22
C GLY A 130 -0.76 17.06 2.29
N SER A 131 -0.07 17.15 1.16
CA SER A 131 -0.30 18.17 0.15
C SER A 131 -1.61 17.93 -0.62
N TRP A 132 -2.19 19.00 -1.16
CA TRP A 132 -3.31 18.94 -2.11
C TRP A 132 -3.06 17.93 -3.24
N LEU A 133 -1.81 17.88 -3.74
CA LEU A 133 -1.42 16.96 -4.79
C LEU A 133 -1.59 15.48 -4.38
N SER A 134 -1.18 15.10 -3.16
CA SER A 134 -1.36 13.74 -2.64
C SER A 134 -2.84 13.35 -2.61
N TYR A 135 -3.69 14.29 -2.21
CA TYR A 135 -5.14 14.13 -2.19
C TYR A 135 -5.69 13.94 -3.61
N ALA A 136 -5.33 14.83 -4.54
CA ALA A 136 -5.79 14.79 -5.93
C ALA A 136 -5.36 13.50 -6.65
N LEU A 137 -4.10 13.07 -6.50
CA LEU A 137 -3.61 11.82 -7.07
C LEU A 137 -4.40 10.60 -6.58
N SER A 138 -4.75 10.59 -5.29
CA SER A 138 -5.53 9.49 -4.72
C SER A 138 -6.99 9.52 -5.14
N ALA A 139 -7.58 10.72 -5.27
CA ALA A 139 -8.92 10.88 -5.81
C ALA A 139 -8.97 10.40 -7.27
N CYS A 140 -8.01 10.78 -8.11
CA CYS A 140 -7.88 10.30 -9.48
C CYS A 140 -7.73 8.78 -9.55
N GLY A 141 -6.83 8.19 -8.75
CA GLY A 141 -6.61 6.74 -8.76
C GLY A 141 -7.86 5.95 -8.38
N MET A 142 -8.56 6.37 -7.34
CA MET A 142 -9.82 5.76 -6.89
C MET A 142 -10.97 5.99 -7.88
N ALA A 143 -11.07 7.17 -8.48
CA ALA A 143 -12.05 7.45 -9.54
C ALA A 143 -11.87 6.48 -10.72
N GLY A 144 -10.62 6.18 -11.10
CA GLY A 144 -10.31 5.14 -12.08
C GLY A 144 -10.91 3.79 -11.74
N LEU A 145 -10.73 3.32 -10.49
CA LEU A 145 -11.31 2.07 -10.02
C LEU A 145 -12.85 2.08 -10.09
N LEU A 146 -13.50 3.19 -9.75
CA LEU A 146 -14.95 3.33 -9.76
C LEU A 146 -15.54 3.36 -11.18
N LEU A 147 -14.88 4.08 -12.09
CA LEU A 147 -15.33 4.26 -13.47
C LEU A 147 -15.13 2.99 -14.29
N VAL A 148 -13.96 2.36 -14.16
CA VAL A 148 -13.61 1.17 -14.97
C VAL A 148 -14.22 -0.11 -14.39
N ARG A 149 -14.41 -0.18 -13.06
CA ARG A 149 -14.87 -1.38 -12.34
C ARG A 149 -14.02 -2.61 -12.71
N PRO A 150 -12.74 -2.62 -12.30
CA PRO A 150 -11.77 -3.61 -12.78
C PRO A 150 -12.23 -5.04 -12.50
N LYS A 151 -12.09 -5.89 -13.51
CA LYS A 151 -12.48 -7.31 -13.48
C LYS A 151 -11.29 -8.27 -13.41
N ASN A 152 -10.09 -7.75 -13.66
CA ASN A 152 -8.84 -8.49 -13.64
C ASN A 152 -7.69 -7.58 -13.21
N LEU A 153 -6.53 -8.17 -12.91
CA LEU A 153 -5.35 -7.45 -12.45
C LEU A 153 -4.91 -6.35 -13.44
N LEU A 154 -4.99 -6.62 -14.76
CA LEU A 154 -4.62 -5.65 -15.78
C LEU A 154 -5.46 -4.37 -15.68
N THR A 155 -6.79 -4.52 -15.64
CA THR A 155 -7.71 -3.37 -15.46
C THR A 155 -7.54 -2.70 -14.09
N LEU A 156 -7.17 -3.45 -13.06
CA LEU A 156 -6.88 -2.93 -11.72
C LEU A 156 -5.63 -2.04 -11.71
N ALA A 157 -4.63 -2.34 -12.54
CA ALA A 157 -3.43 -1.53 -12.68
C ALA A 157 -3.61 -0.37 -13.67
N LEU A 158 -4.28 -0.62 -14.80
CA LEU A 158 -4.50 0.41 -15.83
C LEU A 158 -5.45 1.50 -15.40
N ALA A 159 -6.52 1.18 -14.65
CA ALA A 159 -7.55 2.15 -14.32
C ALA A 159 -7.02 3.32 -13.46
N PRO A 160 -6.32 3.08 -12.32
CA PRO A 160 -5.75 4.17 -11.53
C PRO A 160 -4.64 4.91 -12.28
N TRP A 161 -3.85 4.21 -13.09
CA TRP A 161 -2.79 4.80 -13.89
C TRP A 161 -3.37 5.79 -14.91
N ALA A 162 -4.34 5.36 -15.72
CA ALA A 162 -4.93 6.19 -16.77
C ALA A 162 -5.60 7.46 -16.22
N THR A 163 -6.25 7.38 -15.06
CA THR A 163 -6.93 8.53 -14.45
C THR A 163 -6.00 9.46 -13.68
N SER A 164 -4.88 8.96 -13.16
CA SER A 164 -3.86 9.80 -12.52
C SER A 164 -2.86 10.40 -13.52
N LEU A 165 -2.73 9.79 -14.71
CA LEU A 165 -1.77 10.18 -15.73
C LEU A 165 -1.83 11.68 -16.11
N PRO A 166 -2.98 12.31 -16.37
CA PRO A 166 -3.00 13.74 -16.73
C PRO A 166 -2.43 14.64 -15.63
N LEU A 167 -2.77 14.34 -14.38
CA LEU A 167 -2.26 15.07 -13.21
C LEU A 167 -0.76 14.85 -13.01
N CYS A 168 -0.31 13.61 -13.19
CA CYS A 168 1.11 13.26 -13.12
C CYS A 168 1.93 13.98 -14.22
N THR A 169 1.46 13.96 -15.47
CA THR A 169 2.14 14.61 -16.59
C THR A 169 2.12 16.13 -16.43
N TRP A 170 1.00 16.72 -15.99
CA TRP A 170 0.93 18.17 -15.78
C TRP A 170 1.82 18.67 -14.63
N TYR A 171 1.77 18.01 -13.48
CA TYR A 171 2.49 18.48 -12.28
C TYR A 171 3.97 18.09 -12.28
N PHE A 172 4.27 16.84 -12.65
CA PHE A 172 5.63 16.30 -12.56
C PHE A 172 6.39 16.29 -13.89
N GLN A 173 5.74 16.69 -15.01
CA GLN A 173 6.33 16.61 -16.35
C GLN A 173 6.87 15.20 -16.64
N LEU A 174 6.09 14.20 -16.23
CA LEU A 174 6.52 12.81 -16.14
C LEU A 174 5.46 11.93 -16.80
N PHE A 175 5.87 11.22 -17.85
CA PHE A 175 5.07 10.19 -18.49
C PHE A 175 5.75 8.84 -18.33
N SER A 176 5.08 7.88 -17.71
CA SER A 176 5.57 6.50 -17.58
C SER A 176 4.56 5.53 -18.18
N GLY A 177 4.75 5.21 -19.47
CA GLY A 177 3.91 4.25 -20.20
C GLY A 177 4.04 2.82 -19.68
N ALA A 178 5.20 2.47 -19.12
CA ALA A 178 5.48 1.15 -18.58
C ALA A 178 5.03 0.96 -17.12
N ALA A 179 4.59 2.02 -16.44
CA ALA A 179 4.18 1.95 -15.02
C ALA A 179 3.14 0.85 -14.71
N PRO A 180 2.11 0.60 -15.53
CA PRO A 180 1.18 -0.50 -15.27
C PRO A 180 1.85 -1.88 -15.28
N LEU A 181 2.77 -2.11 -16.21
CA LEU A 181 3.55 -3.36 -16.31
C LEU A 181 4.45 -3.55 -15.10
N TRP A 182 5.16 -2.50 -14.68
CA TRP A 182 6.00 -2.52 -13.48
C TRP A 182 5.18 -2.79 -12.22
N ASN A 183 4.00 -2.18 -12.11
CA ASN A 183 3.08 -2.42 -11.00
C ASN A 183 2.59 -3.87 -10.93
N LEU A 184 2.21 -4.44 -12.07
CA LEU A 184 1.72 -5.83 -12.16
C LEU A 184 2.79 -6.87 -11.89
N THR A 185 4.04 -6.54 -12.18
CA THR A 185 5.18 -7.46 -12.02
C THR A 185 5.90 -7.19 -10.72
N ILE A 186 6.76 -6.17 -10.71
CA ILE A 186 7.65 -5.88 -9.58
C ILE A 186 6.87 -5.35 -8.38
N GLY A 187 5.91 -4.43 -8.58
CA GLY A 187 5.09 -3.91 -7.49
C GLY A 187 4.34 -5.00 -6.74
N ALA A 188 3.67 -5.90 -7.49
CA ALA A 188 2.99 -7.06 -6.93
C ALA A 188 3.95 -8.03 -6.19
N LEU A 189 5.12 -8.31 -6.78
CA LEU A 189 6.10 -9.22 -6.17
C LEU A 189 6.70 -8.65 -4.89
N ILE A 190 7.07 -7.36 -4.85
CA ILE A 190 7.52 -6.67 -3.64
C ILE A 190 6.43 -6.77 -2.57
N GLY A 191 5.18 -6.55 -2.95
CA GLY A 191 4.07 -6.59 -2.02
C GLY A 191 3.69 -7.95 -1.46
N ILE A 192 3.96 -9.04 -2.19
CA ILE A 192 3.67 -10.41 -1.75
C ILE A 192 4.87 -11.03 -1.03
N THR A 193 6.09 -10.58 -1.30
CA THR A 193 7.31 -11.20 -0.76
C THR A 193 8.04 -10.32 0.25
N VAL A 194 8.37 -9.07 -0.11
CA VAL A 194 9.15 -8.16 0.75
C VAL A 194 8.28 -7.61 1.88
N LEU A 195 7.11 -7.07 1.52
CA LEU A 195 6.27 -6.36 2.47
C LEU A 195 5.78 -7.24 3.63
N PRO A 196 5.31 -8.50 3.42
CA PRO A 196 4.87 -9.33 4.55
C PRO A 196 6.00 -9.68 5.52
N LEU A 197 7.21 -9.91 5.01
CA LEU A 197 8.40 -10.17 5.84
C LEU A 197 8.78 -8.94 6.67
N ALA A 198 8.72 -7.76 6.05
CA ALA A 198 9.00 -6.50 6.71
C ALA A 198 7.96 -6.18 7.81
N ILE A 199 6.67 -6.43 7.53
CA ILE A 199 5.59 -6.30 8.53
C ILE A 199 5.80 -7.31 9.66
N LEU A 200 6.11 -8.57 9.34
CA LEU A 200 6.35 -9.60 10.34
C LEU A 200 7.48 -9.21 11.30
N HIS A 201 8.61 -8.73 10.76
CA HIS A 201 9.71 -8.22 11.56
C HIS A 201 9.26 -7.11 12.51
N LEU A 202 8.56 -6.11 11.99
CA LEU A 202 8.07 -4.98 12.79
C LEU A 202 7.15 -5.45 13.93
N LEU A 203 6.31 -6.45 13.69
CA LEU A 203 5.41 -7.00 14.70
C LEU A 203 6.16 -7.77 15.77
N LEU A 204 7.09 -8.65 15.39
CA LEU A 204 7.88 -9.44 16.33
C LEU A 204 8.78 -8.54 17.19
N ALA A 205 9.46 -7.56 16.56
CA ALA A 205 10.26 -6.57 17.27
C ALA A 205 9.42 -5.77 18.29
N SER A 206 8.17 -5.43 17.95
CA SER A 206 7.27 -4.67 18.85
C SER A 206 6.89 -5.42 20.13
N ILE A 207 6.97 -6.75 20.13
CA ILE A 207 6.72 -7.61 21.30
C ILE A 207 8.00 -8.11 21.95
N GLY A 208 9.16 -7.53 21.58
CA GLY A 208 10.46 -7.89 22.14
C GLY A 208 11.05 -9.19 21.59
N PHE A 209 10.51 -9.72 20.50
CA PHE A 209 11.06 -10.88 19.81
C PHE A 209 11.96 -10.42 18.67
N ASP A 210 13.26 -10.65 18.80
CA ASP A 210 14.24 -10.30 17.77
C ASP A 210 14.49 -11.52 16.86
N GLU A 211 13.83 -11.57 15.70
CA GLU A 211 14.07 -12.64 14.73
C GLU A 211 15.21 -12.28 13.75
N PRO A 212 16.25 -13.12 13.61
CA PRO A 212 17.45 -12.75 12.86
C PRO A 212 17.31 -12.89 11.33
N TRP A 213 16.13 -13.23 10.80
CA TRP A 213 15.98 -13.68 9.42
C TRP A 213 14.97 -12.90 8.58
N ALA A 214 13.90 -12.35 9.17
CA ALA A 214 12.81 -11.78 8.36
C ALA A 214 13.23 -10.47 7.68
N LEU A 215 13.80 -9.53 8.44
CA LEU A 215 14.32 -8.27 7.88
C LEU A 215 15.48 -8.50 6.88
N PRO A 216 16.53 -9.29 7.20
CA PRO A 216 17.60 -9.56 6.23
C PRO A 216 17.12 -10.25 4.94
N LEU A 217 16.09 -11.10 5.03
CA LEU A 217 15.49 -11.73 3.85
C LEU A 217 14.71 -10.70 3.02
N ALA A 218 13.89 -9.86 3.65
CA ALA A 218 13.17 -8.77 2.99
C ALA A 218 14.14 -7.84 2.24
N GLU A 219 15.25 -7.49 2.89
CA GLU A 219 16.32 -6.68 2.33
C GLU A 219 16.98 -7.31 1.10
N ARG A 220 17.33 -8.61 1.17
CA ARG A 220 17.91 -9.34 0.04
C ARG A 220 16.96 -9.40 -1.15
N LEU A 221 15.68 -9.66 -0.90
CA LEU A 221 14.64 -9.67 -1.93
C LEU A 221 14.48 -8.29 -2.57
N MET A 222 14.38 -7.24 -1.75
CA MET A 222 14.28 -5.85 -2.20
C MET A 222 15.48 -5.46 -3.08
N ALA A 223 16.70 -5.80 -2.67
CA ALA A 223 17.91 -5.57 -3.48
C ALA A 223 17.87 -6.33 -4.82
N GLY A 224 17.29 -7.55 -4.84
CA GLY A 224 17.05 -8.30 -6.06
C GLY A 224 16.09 -7.58 -7.01
N PHE A 225 14.97 -7.08 -6.49
CA PHE A 225 13.98 -6.35 -7.28
C PHE A 225 14.51 -5.02 -7.81
N VAL A 226 15.29 -4.28 -7.02
CA VAL A 226 15.93 -3.04 -7.49
C VAL A 226 16.86 -3.31 -8.66
N ARG A 227 17.70 -4.35 -8.59
CA ARG A 227 18.56 -4.74 -9.73
C ARG A 227 17.75 -5.11 -10.97
N LEU A 228 16.60 -5.75 -10.79
CA LEU A 228 15.72 -6.11 -11.90
C LEU A 228 15.05 -4.87 -12.52
N LEU A 229 14.65 -3.90 -11.69
CA LEU A 229 14.15 -2.60 -12.13
C LEU A 229 15.21 -1.82 -12.90
N GLU A 230 16.42 -1.69 -12.35
CA GLU A 230 17.55 -1.01 -13.02
C GLU A 230 17.83 -1.59 -14.40
N ARG A 231 17.84 -2.93 -14.53
CA ARG A 231 18.09 -3.62 -15.79
C ARG A 231 16.90 -3.51 -16.76
N GLY A 232 15.69 -3.66 -16.26
CA GLY A 232 14.50 -3.73 -17.10
C GLY A 232 13.99 -2.36 -17.55
N ASP A 233 14.20 -1.32 -16.75
CA ASP A 233 13.90 0.06 -17.11
C ASP A 233 14.78 0.53 -18.30
N ALA A 234 16.02 0.05 -18.40
CA ALA A 234 16.87 0.27 -19.57
C ALA A 234 16.34 -0.37 -20.88
N ILE A 235 15.40 -1.33 -20.78
CA ILE A 235 14.88 -2.11 -21.91
C ILE A 235 13.46 -1.64 -22.31
N VAL A 236 12.62 -1.33 -21.33
CA VAL A 236 11.18 -1.02 -21.53
C VAL A 236 10.92 0.50 -21.59
N GLY A 237 11.97 1.32 -21.52
CA GLY A 237 11.93 2.78 -21.34
C GLY A 237 11.12 3.56 -22.38
N LEU A 238 9.79 3.56 -22.25
CA LEU A 238 8.84 4.50 -22.86
C LEU A 238 8.54 5.67 -21.90
N SER A 239 9.52 6.03 -21.07
CA SER A 239 9.38 7.13 -20.13
C SER A 239 9.99 8.38 -20.75
N PHE A 240 9.13 9.32 -21.11
CA PHE A 240 9.52 10.60 -21.70
C PHE A 240 9.55 11.67 -20.61
N TRP A 241 10.56 12.54 -20.70
CA TRP A 241 10.82 13.68 -19.84
C TRP A 241 10.70 14.95 -20.67
#